data_AF-A0A9D4GA96-F1
#
_entry.id   AF-A0A9D4GA96-F1
#
_cell.length_a   1.000
_cell.length_b   1.000
_cell.length_c   1.000
_cell.angle_alpha   90.00
_cell.angle_beta   90.00
_cell.angle_gamma   90.00
#
_symmetry.space_group_name_H-M   'P 1'
#
loop_
_entity.id
_entity.type
_entity.pdbx_description
1 polymer ?
#
loop_
_entity_poly.entity_id
_entity_poly.type
_entity_poly.pdbx_seq_one_letter_code
_entity_poly.pdbx_strand_id
1 'polypeptide(L)'
;MLKGSSELQLYCAGGEILYQEPNGTLETRSREDKSQILNMSQCTDAFIIYMSVFLVAPAHEAPTLLKYMFNIREAASKRAGFAWRSYEVHFRLRQEVSPASWAVINTDLWWRCTLSGYVLSVLSSTEPPRG
;
A
#
# COMPACT_ATOMS: atom_id res chain seq x y z
N MET A 1 -20.68 -6.59 38.15
CA MET A 1 -20.45 -5.14 38.05
C MET A 1 -19.29 -4.90 37.09
N LEU A 2 -19.58 -4.43 35.87
CA LEU A 2 -18.59 -4.09 34.85
C LEU A 2 -18.05 -2.68 35.19
N LYS A 3 -16.75 -2.58 35.50
CA LYS A 3 -16.10 -1.29 35.81
C LYS A 3 -15.75 -0.57 34.49
N GLY A 4 -16.42 0.54 34.27
CA GLY A 4 -16.03 1.73 33.51
C GLY A 4 -15.07 1.55 32.33
N SER A 5 -15.62 1.63 31.13
CA SER A 5 -14.91 2.06 29.92
C SER A 5 -14.31 3.44 30.15
N SER A 6 -13.02 3.52 30.46
CA SER A 6 -12.26 4.76 30.35
C SER A 6 -11.94 4.97 28.88
N GLU A 7 -12.60 5.97 28.30
CA GLU A 7 -12.47 6.40 26.92
C GLU A 7 -11.02 6.87 26.66
N LEU A 8 -10.23 6.01 26.00
CA LEU A 8 -8.87 6.34 25.57
C LEU A 8 -8.96 7.40 24.46
N GLN A 9 -8.67 8.66 24.80
CA GLN A 9 -8.59 9.71 23.78
C GLN A 9 -7.29 9.55 22.99
N LEU A 10 -7.42 9.04 21.77
CA LEU A 10 -6.32 8.81 20.86
C LEU A 10 -5.98 10.12 20.11
N TYR A 11 -4.89 10.78 20.50
CA TYR A 11 -4.38 11.94 19.76
C TYR A 11 -3.17 11.54 18.92
N CYS A 12 -3.28 11.69 17.60
CA CYS A 12 -2.17 11.48 16.68
C CYS A 12 -1.45 12.80 16.42
N ALA A 13 -0.25 12.95 16.99
CA ALA A 13 0.70 14.01 16.62
C ALA A 13 2.04 13.35 16.26
N GLY A 14 2.54 13.57 15.04
CA GLY A 14 3.93 13.25 14.68
C GLY A 14 4.32 11.77 14.57
N GLY A 15 3.39 10.82 14.65
CA GLY A 15 3.71 9.38 14.53
C GLY A 15 3.97 8.66 15.85
N GLU A 16 3.87 9.38 16.97
CA GLU A 16 3.89 8.80 18.31
C GLU A 16 2.46 8.59 18.81
N ILE A 17 2.27 7.56 19.64
CA ILE A 17 1.01 7.36 20.36
C ILE A 17 1.26 7.72 21.81
N LEU A 18 0.48 8.68 22.30
CA LEU A 18 0.47 9.09 23.69
C LEU A 18 -0.61 8.32 24.43
N TYR A 19 -0.22 7.61 25.48
CA TYR A 19 -1.13 6.94 26.40
C TYR A 19 -1.15 7.69 27.71
N GLN A 20 -2.34 7.98 28.24
CA GLN A 20 -2.51 8.52 29.58
C GLN A 20 -2.93 7.41 30.53
N GLU A 21 -2.06 7.09 31.47
CA GLU A 21 -2.40 6.15 32.54
C GLU A 21 -3.36 6.79 33.56
N PRO A 22 -4.12 5.99 34.33
CA PRO A 22 -5.02 6.49 35.38
C PRO A 22 -4.32 7.30 36.48
N ASN A 23 -3.00 7.16 36.62
CA ASN A 23 -2.17 7.90 37.57
C ASN A 23 -1.70 9.28 37.03
N GLY A 24 -2.09 9.64 35.80
CA GLY A 24 -1.72 10.90 35.15
C GLY A 24 -0.38 10.88 34.42
N THR A 25 0.33 9.74 34.40
CA THR A 25 1.59 9.58 33.66
C THR A 25 1.31 9.48 32.18
N LEU A 26 2.05 10.24 31.37
CA LEU A 26 2.02 10.17 29.91
C LEU A 26 3.16 9.28 29.46
N GLU A 27 2.84 8.18 28.79
CA GLU A 27 3.82 7.33 28.13
C GLU A 27 3.78 7.56 26.62
N THR A 28 4.96 7.84 26.06
CA THR A 28 5.17 7.91 24.63
C THR A 28 5.71 6.57 24.17
N ARG A 29 4.93 5.83 23.39
CA ARG A 29 5.47 4.68 22.66
C ARG A 29 5.81 5.13 21.25
N SER A 30 7.08 4.96 20.85
CA SER A 30 7.44 5.06 19.44
C SER A 30 6.63 4.00 18.70
N ARG A 31 5.87 4.42 17.69
CA ARG A 31 5.23 3.47 16.81
C ARG A 31 6.36 2.68 16.16
N GLU A 32 6.39 1.37 16.41
CA GLU A 32 7.26 0.47 15.66
C GLU A 32 7.06 0.80 14.18
N ASP A 33 8.13 1.24 13.52
CA ASP A 33 8.09 1.65 12.12
C ASP A 33 7.38 0.54 11.36
N LYS A 34 6.19 0.82 10.81
CA LYS A 34 5.38 -0.19 10.14
C LYS A 34 6.30 -0.90 9.17
N SER A 35 6.56 -2.18 9.40
CA SER A 35 7.48 -2.95 8.58
C SER A 35 7.09 -2.73 7.12
N GLN A 36 7.98 -2.06 6.39
CA GLN A 36 7.67 -1.73 5.02
C GLN A 36 7.50 -3.06 4.26
N ILE A 37 6.46 -3.17 3.42
CA ILE A 37 6.32 -4.32 2.54
C ILE A 37 7.45 -4.25 1.51
N LEU A 38 8.49 -5.07 1.70
CA LEU A 38 9.73 -5.05 0.93
C LEU A 38 9.77 -6.11 -0.16
N ASN A 39 8.78 -7.01 -0.24
CA ASN A 39 8.75 -8.00 -1.31
C ASN A 39 7.32 -8.38 -1.70
N MET A 40 7.20 -9.01 -2.87
CA MET A 40 5.91 -9.39 -3.43
C MET A 40 5.18 -10.47 -2.59
N SER A 41 5.92 -11.30 -1.85
CA SER A 41 5.30 -12.29 -0.94
C SER A 41 4.54 -11.59 0.18
N GLN A 42 5.21 -10.68 0.89
CA GLN A 42 4.60 -9.86 1.94
C GLN A 42 3.41 -9.04 1.41
N CYS A 43 3.49 -8.52 0.18
CA CYS A 43 2.38 -7.83 -0.45
C CYS A 43 1.19 -8.77 -0.68
N THR A 44 1.45 -9.98 -1.15
CA THR A 44 0.40 -10.99 -1.41
C THR A 44 -0.24 -11.46 -0.10
N ASP A 45 0.57 -11.72 0.93
CA ASP A 45 0.07 -12.15 2.25
C ASP A 45 -0.80 -11.07 2.89
N ALA A 46 -0.33 -9.82 2.88
CA ALA A 46 -1.10 -8.68 3.37
C ALA A 46 -2.40 -8.48 2.56
N PHE A 47 -2.35 -8.70 1.24
CA PHE A 47 -3.53 -8.60 0.38
C PHE A 47 -4.55 -9.71 0.64
N ILE A 48 -4.11 -10.94 0.95
CA ILE A 48 -5.01 -12.04 1.34
C ILE A 48 -5.73 -11.70 2.65
N ILE A 49 -5.02 -11.15 3.65
CA ILE A 49 -5.63 -10.67 4.90
C ILE A 49 -6.63 -9.55 4.63
N TYR A 50 -6.29 -8.62 3.73
CA TYR A 50 -7.21 -7.57 3.32
C TYR A 50 -8.48 -8.15 2.68
N MET A 51 -8.34 -9.07 1.73
CA MET A 51 -9.48 -9.70 1.05
C MET A 51 -10.38 -10.46 2.02
N SER A 52 -9.83 -11.14 3.03
CA SER A 52 -10.63 -11.94 3.97
C SER A 52 -11.59 -11.07 4.80
N VAL A 53 -11.22 -9.82 5.07
CA VAL A 53 -12.08 -8.84 5.74
C VAL A 53 -12.95 -8.07 4.75
N PHE A 54 -12.38 -7.66 3.61
CA PHE A 54 -13.07 -6.85 2.61
C PHE A 54 -14.23 -7.60 1.95
N LEU A 55 -14.08 -8.89 1.66
CA LEU A 55 -15.07 -9.69 0.94
C LEU A 55 -16.28 -10.12 1.79
N VAL A 56 -16.31 -9.77 3.08
CA VAL A 56 -17.45 -10.08 3.96
C VAL A 56 -18.74 -9.43 3.46
N ALA A 57 -18.66 -8.24 2.84
CA ALA A 57 -19.81 -7.54 2.29
C ALA A 57 -19.96 -7.74 0.76
N PRO A 58 -19.01 -7.30 -0.10
CA PRO A 58 -19.06 -7.50 -1.55
C PRO A 58 -18.39 -8.81 -2.00
N ALA A 59 -18.94 -9.98 -1.63
CA ALA A 59 -18.35 -11.28 -2.00
C ALA A 59 -18.18 -11.49 -3.53
N HIS A 60 -19.01 -10.81 -4.34
CA HIS A 60 -18.93 -10.86 -5.81
C HIS A 60 -17.67 -10.20 -6.40
N GLU A 61 -16.95 -9.38 -5.62
CA GLU A 61 -15.69 -8.76 -6.04
C GLU A 61 -14.49 -9.71 -5.89
N ALA A 62 -14.67 -10.93 -5.37
CA ALA A 62 -13.55 -11.86 -5.20
C ALA A 62 -12.76 -12.13 -6.50
N PRO A 63 -13.41 -12.38 -7.66
CA PRO A 63 -12.68 -12.62 -8.91
C PRO A 63 -11.91 -11.38 -9.40
N THR A 64 -12.45 -10.19 -9.22
CA THR A 64 -11.84 -8.93 -9.67
C THR A 64 -10.63 -8.57 -8.81
N LEU A 65 -10.70 -8.82 -7.50
CA LEU A 65 -9.58 -8.70 -6.55
C LEU A 65 -8.46 -9.71 -6.83
N LEU A 66 -8.81 -10.95 -7.18
CA LEU A 66 -7.81 -11.94 -7.61
C LEU A 66 -7.12 -11.50 -8.90
N LYS A 67 -7.88 -10.96 -9.87
CA LYS A 67 -7.32 -10.41 -11.10
C LYS A 67 -6.40 -9.22 -10.85
N TYR A 68 -6.78 -8.34 -9.93
CA TYR A 68 -5.95 -7.22 -9.48
C TYR A 68 -4.60 -7.69 -8.94
N MET A 69 -4.60 -8.65 -8.00
CA MET A 69 -3.36 -9.18 -7.43
C MET A 69 -2.50 -9.88 -8.47
N PHE A 70 -3.12 -10.62 -9.40
CA PHE A 70 -2.41 -11.20 -10.54
C PHE A 70 -1.67 -10.13 -11.36
N ASN A 71 -2.34 -9.02 -11.70
CA ASN A 71 -1.73 -7.93 -12.47
C ASN A 71 -0.54 -7.31 -11.72
N ILE A 72 -0.63 -7.14 -10.40
CA ILE A 72 0.49 -6.62 -9.58
C ILE A 72 1.68 -7.58 -9.57
N ARG A 73 1.42 -8.89 -9.40
CA ARG A 73 2.48 -9.91 -9.45
C ARG A 73 3.15 -9.95 -10.81
N GLU A 74 2.36 -9.82 -11.88
CA GLU A 74 2.88 -9.72 -13.24
C GLU A 74 3.71 -8.44 -13.46
N ALA A 75 3.30 -7.30 -12.88
CA ALA A 75 4.08 -6.08 -12.94
C ALA A 75 5.46 -6.24 -12.27
N ALA A 76 5.49 -6.89 -11.11
CA ALA A 76 6.75 -7.14 -10.39
C ALA A 76 7.63 -8.21 -11.04
N SER A 77 7.07 -9.17 -11.77
CA SER A 77 7.89 -10.15 -12.50
C SER A 77 8.56 -9.55 -13.74
N LYS A 78 7.92 -8.56 -14.39
CA LYS A 78 8.43 -7.93 -15.61
C LYS A 78 9.51 -6.86 -15.36
N ARG A 79 9.58 -6.28 -14.16
CA ARG A 79 10.50 -5.17 -13.83
C ARG A 79 11.15 -5.40 -12.48
N ALA A 80 12.48 -5.32 -12.44
CA ALA A 80 13.21 -5.23 -11.18
C ALA A 80 12.88 -3.92 -10.44
N GLY A 81 12.87 -3.98 -9.10
CA GLY A 81 12.63 -2.83 -8.23
C GLY A 81 11.23 -2.76 -7.61
N PHE A 82 10.86 -1.57 -7.15
CA PHE A 82 9.67 -1.33 -6.31
C PHE A 82 8.56 -0.52 -6.99
N ALA A 83 8.60 -0.36 -8.32
CA ALA A 83 7.61 0.43 -9.06
C ALA A 83 6.17 -0.12 -8.90
N TRP A 84 6.04 -1.45 -8.78
CA TRP A 84 4.76 -2.12 -8.48
C TRP A 84 4.17 -1.68 -7.14
N ARG A 85 5.00 -1.33 -6.14
CA ARG A 85 4.54 -0.86 -4.83
C ARG A 85 3.90 0.51 -4.93
N SER A 86 4.49 1.41 -5.72
CA SER A 86 3.89 2.71 -5.99
C SER A 86 2.55 2.54 -6.71
N TYR A 87 2.46 1.67 -7.71
CA TYR A 87 1.18 1.37 -8.38
C TYR A 87 0.12 0.90 -7.38
N GLU A 88 0.45 -0.10 -6.57
CA GLU A 88 -0.44 -0.75 -5.60
C GLU A 88 -1.02 0.26 -4.60
N VAL A 89 -0.17 1.13 -4.03
CA VAL A 89 -0.59 2.17 -3.08
C VAL A 89 -1.51 3.19 -3.73
N HIS A 90 -1.12 3.75 -4.89
CA HIS A 90 -1.93 4.76 -5.55
C HIS A 90 -3.26 4.20 -6.07
N PHE A 91 -3.28 2.93 -6.49
CA PHE A 91 -4.51 2.27 -6.93
C PHE A 91 -5.50 2.11 -5.78
N ARG A 92 -5.05 1.64 -4.61
CA ARG A 92 -5.92 1.52 -3.42
C ARG A 92 -6.43 2.87 -2.93
N LEU A 93 -5.57 3.88 -2.86
CA LEU A 93 -5.99 5.25 -2.51
C LEU A 93 -7.04 5.79 -3.47
N ARG A 94 -6.90 5.49 -4.77
CA ARG A 94 -7.90 5.86 -5.77
C ARG A 94 -9.21 5.11 -5.55
N GLN A 95 -9.16 3.81 -5.22
CA GLN A 95 -10.37 3.02 -4.93
C GLN A 95 -11.14 3.54 -3.71
N GLU A 96 -10.46 4.12 -2.72
CA GLU A 96 -11.10 4.78 -1.57
C GLU A 96 -11.85 6.06 -1.97
N VAL A 97 -11.30 6.84 -2.92
CA VAL A 97 -11.90 8.11 -3.37
C VAL A 97 -12.97 7.92 -4.45
N SER A 98 -12.72 7.01 -5.39
CA SER A 98 -13.56 6.76 -6.56
C SER A 98 -13.52 5.27 -6.88
N PRO A 99 -14.45 4.49 -6.29
CA PRO A 99 -14.51 3.05 -6.50
C PRO A 99 -14.77 2.71 -7.97
N ALA A 100 -13.95 1.84 -8.51
CA ALA A 100 -14.06 1.24 -9.83
C ALA A 100 -13.83 -0.27 -9.71
N SER A 101 -14.10 -1.02 -10.78
CA SER A 101 -13.81 -2.46 -10.78
C SER A 101 -12.32 -2.72 -10.56
N TRP A 102 -12.00 -3.59 -9.60
CA TRP A 102 -10.62 -4.03 -9.31
C TRP A 102 -9.96 -4.71 -10.50
N ALA A 103 -10.74 -5.28 -11.43
CA ALA A 103 -10.23 -5.95 -12.61
C ALA A 103 -9.68 -4.97 -13.67
N VAL A 104 -10.05 -3.69 -13.60
CA VAL A 104 -9.66 -2.68 -14.59
C VAL A 104 -8.32 -2.06 -14.19
N ILE A 105 -7.34 -2.18 -15.09
CA ILE A 105 -6.02 -1.56 -14.91
C ILE A 105 -6.17 -0.04 -15.07
N ASN A 106 -5.64 0.71 -14.11
CA ASN A 106 -5.49 2.15 -14.29
C ASN A 106 -4.30 2.42 -15.21
N THR A 107 -4.57 2.83 -16.45
CA THR A 107 -3.57 2.98 -17.50
C THR A 107 -2.47 3.99 -17.16
N ASP A 108 -2.80 5.14 -16.56
CA ASP A 108 -1.79 6.15 -16.17
C ASP A 108 -0.84 5.61 -15.09
N LEU A 109 -1.40 5.03 -14.02
CA LEU A 109 -0.59 4.43 -12.96
C LEU A 109 0.23 3.24 -13.49
N TRP A 110 -0.35 2.45 -14.39
CA TRP A 110 0.31 1.30 -15.00
C TRP A 110 1.48 1.73 -15.87
N TRP A 111 1.34 2.78 -16.65
CA TRP A 111 2.45 3.36 -17.41
C TRP A 111 3.55 3.89 -16.51
N ARG A 112 3.22 4.58 -15.41
CA ARG A 112 4.22 5.00 -14.43
C ARG A 112 4.96 3.80 -13.83
N CYS A 113 4.25 2.71 -13.54
CA CYS A 113 4.85 1.47 -13.05
C CYS A 113 5.77 0.80 -14.08
N THR A 114 5.34 0.74 -15.34
CA THR A 114 6.00 -0.05 -16.39
C THR A 114 7.04 0.73 -17.19
N LEU A 115 6.97 2.06 -17.24
CA LEU A 115 7.86 2.94 -17.99
C LEU A 115 8.90 3.68 -17.12
N SER A 116 8.73 3.74 -15.80
CA SER A 116 9.63 4.49 -14.90
C SER A 116 11.11 4.08 -15.01
N GLY A 117 11.40 2.83 -15.39
CA GLY A 117 12.77 2.39 -15.67
C GLY A 117 13.26 2.54 -17.12
N TYR A 118 12.47 3.10 -18.05
CA TYR A 118 12.85 3.27 -19.46
C TYR A 118 13.35 4.70 -19.77
N VAL A 119 12.83 5.70 -19.06
CA VAL A 119 13.18 7.11 -19.33
C VAL A 119 14.65 7.41 -18.99
N LEU A 120 15.19 6.79 -17.93
CA LEU A 120 16.59 7.00 -17.54
C LEU A 120 17.60 6.32 -18.49
N SER A 121 17.25 5.17 -19.09
CA SER A 121 18.15 4.49 -20.04
C SER A 121 18.19 5.16 -21.41
N VAL A 122 17.08 5.75 -21.84
CA VAL A 122 17.00 6.51 -23.10
C VAL A 122 17.77 7.82 -22.98
N LEU A 123 17.64 8.55 -21.86
CA LEU A 123 18.39 9.79 -21.64
C LEU A 123 19.90 9.54 -21.46
N SER A 124 20.30 8.42 -20.85
CA SER A 124 21.70 8.03 -20.72
C SER A 124 22.37 7.63 -22.05
N SER A 125 21.60 7.28 -23.09
CA SER A 125 22.15 6.86 -24.39
C SER A 125 22.33 8.02 -25.37
N THR A 126 21.97 9.25 -24.98
CA THR A 126 22.02 10.44 -25.86
C THR A 126 23.18 11.39 -25.58
N GLU A 127 24.08 11.08 -24.64
CA GLU A 127 25.32 11.86 -24.51
C GLU A 127 26.28 11.50 -25.67
N PRO A 128 26.68 12.48 -26.52
CA PRO A 128 27.72 12.25 -27.51
C PRO A 128 29.06 11.99 -26.82
N PRO A 129 29.97 11.20 -27.46
CA PRO A 129 31.28 10.94 -26.89
C PRO A 129 32.03 12.25 -26.71
N ARG A 130 32.46 12.52 -25.47
CA ARG A 130 33.35 13.65 -25.17
C ARG A 130 34.73 13.30 -25.75
N GLY A 131 35.05 13.95 -26.88
CA GLY A 131 36.40 13.95 -27.46
C GLY A 131 37.36 14.83 -26.69
#